data_AF-A0A1S0TV82-F1
#
_entry.id   AF-A0A1S0TV82-F1
#
_cell.length_a   1.000
_cell.length_b   1.000
_cell.length_c   1.000
_cell.angle_alpha   90.00
_cell.angle_beta   90.00
_cell.angle_gamma   90.00
#
_symmetry.space_group_name_H-M   'P 1'
#
loop_
_entity.id
_entity.type
_entity.pdbx_description
1 polymer ?
#
loop_
_entity_poly.entity_id
_entity_poly.type
_entity_poly.pdbx_seq_one_letter_code
_entity_poly.pdbx_strand_id
1 'polypeptide(L)'
;MVIQSLLYKVNIVIQSLLYMVNIVIQSLLYSVNTMIQLVICNDNTLIYKILIYSPCVTTVNVNYLVCIGDELVKAGHNFVVYLPNVNPNVKTNGSKLAKLINEKPNLSPVTSIEHIFHNVSSMETYSFWEILKVN
;
A
#
# COMPACT_ATOMS: atom_id res chain seq x y z
N MET A 1 42.09 -55.39 23.61
CA MET A 1 42.34 -54.11 22.89
C MET A 1 41.45 -53.91 21.65
N VAL A 2 41.24 -54.93 20.80
CA VAL A 2 40.44 -54.81 19.55
C VAL A 2 38.97 -54.42 19.78
N ILE A 3 38.29 -55.02 20.77
CA ILE A 3 36.87 -54.77 21.05
C ILE A 3 36.61 -53.31 21.43
N GLN A 4 37.45 -52.70 22.27
CA GLN A 4 37.31 -51.29 22.66
C GLN A 4 37.49 -50.33 21.47
N SER A 5 38.44 -50.62 20.57
CA SER A 5 38.62 -49.85 19.34
C SER A 5 37.41 -49.94 18.41
N LEU A 6 36.78 -51.12 18.32
CA LEU A 6 35.56 -51.32 17.55
C LEU A 6 34.37 -50.53 18.14
N LEU A 7 34.23 -50.57 19.47
CA LEU A 7 33.18 -49.86 20.22
C LEU A 7 33.28 -48.34 20.02
N TYR A 8 34.50 -47.80 20.05
CA TYR A 8 34.75 -46.38 19.79
C TYR A 8 34.36 -45.96 18.36
N LYS A 9 34.72 -46.77 17.36
CA LYS A 9 34.35 -46.50 15.96
C LYS A 9 32.83 -46.53 15.74
N VAL A 10 32.13 -47.52 16.31
CA VAL A 10 30.66 -47.61 16.25
C VAL A 10 30.02 -46.40 16.91
N ASN A 11 30.52 -45.97 18.07
CA ASN A 11 30.01 -44.79 18.76
C ASN A 11 30.18 -43.50 17.92
N ILE A 12 31.31 -43.30 17.25
CA ILE A 12 31.52 -42.15 16.36
C ILE A 12 30.50 -42.14 15.22
N VAL A 13 30.28 -43.29 14.58
CA VAL A 13 29.32 -43.39 13.47
C VAL A 13 27.91 -43.03 13.97
N ILE A 14 27.49 -43.56 15.11
CA ILE A 14 26.18 -43.24 15.72
C ILE A 14 26.05 -41.75 16.00
N GLN A 15 27.07 -41.12 16.61
CA GLN A 15 27.04 -39.69 16.93
C GLN A 15 26.98 -38.82 15.67
N SER A 16 27.73 -39.17 14.63
CA SER A 16 27.66 -38.46 13.35
C SER A 16 26.29 -38.59 12.67
N LEU A 17 25.66 -39.77 12.75
CA LEU A 17 24.32 -40.00 12.24
C LEU A 17 23.27 -39.20 13.00
N LEU A 18 23.38 -39.17 14.34
CA LEU A 18 22.50 -38.37 15.21
C LEU A 18 22.57 -36.88 14.85
N TYR A 19 23.78 -36.37 14.63
CA TYR A 19 24.00 -34.99 14.24
C TYR A 19 23.37 -34.65 12.89
N MET A 20 23.54 -35.53 11.89
CA MET A 20 22.93 -35.36 10.56
C MET A 20 21.41 -35.35 10.62
N VAL A 21 20.80 -36.29 11.36
CA VAL A 21 19.34 -36.34 11.53
C VAL A 21 18.83 -35.06 12.20
N ASN A 22 19.53 -34.57 13.23
CA ASN A 22 19.17 -33.31 13.89
C ASN A 22 19.22 -32.12 12.94
N ILE A 23 20.26 -32.00 12.09
CA ILE A 23 20.33 -30.93 11.08
C ILE A 23 19.13 -30.99 10.14
N VAL A 24 18.78 -32.18 9.64
CA VAL A 24 17.63 -32.35 8.73
C VAL A 24 16.33 -31.91 9.43
N ILE A 25 16.10 -32.35 10.67
CA ILE A 25 14.91 -31.95 11.45
C ILE A 25 14.84 -30.44 11.64
N GLN A 26 15.96 -29.80 12.03
CA GLN A 26 16.00 -28.35 12.24
C GLN A 26 15.74 -27.59 10.93
N SER A 27 16.29 -28.06 9.80
CA SER A 27 16.05 -27.45 8.50
C SER A 27 14.59 -27.55 8.05
N LEU A 28 13.95 -28.71 8.32
CA LEU A 28 12.53 -28.93 8.04
C LEU A 28 11.66 -28.02 8.92
N LEU A 29 11.99 -27.91 10.21
CA LEU A 29 11.28 -27.05 11.16
C LEU A 29 11.33 -25.58 10.72
N TYR A 30 12.50 -25.09 10.31
CA TYR A 30 12.65 -23.72 9.82
C TYR A 30 11.84 -23.48 8.54
N SER A 31 11.88 -24.42 7.59
CA SER A 31 11.11 -24.32 6.36
C SER A 31 9.59 -24.30 6.60
N VAL A 32 9.09 -25.08 7.55
CA VAL A 32 7.66 -25.08 7.88
C VAL A 32 7.27 -23.79 8.59
N ASN A 33 8.09 -23.31 9.53
CA ASN A 33 7.81 -22.08 10.26
C ASN A 33 7.76 -20.85 9.33
N THR A 34 8.66 -20.78 8.35
CA THR A 34 8.66 -19.71 7.34
C THR A 34 7.42 -19.76 6.46
N MET A 35 6.96 -20.95 6.06
CA MET A 35 5.71 -21.11 5.30
C MET A 35 4.49 -20.67 6.11
N ILE A 36 4.41 -21.06 7.39
CA ILE A 36 3.31 -20.65 8.28
C ILE A 36 3.28 -19.12 8.45
N GLN A 37 4.44 -18.49 8.66
CA GLN A 37 4.53 -17.04 8.82
C GLN A 37 4.06 -16.29 7.56
N LEU A 38 4.39 -16.79 6.37
CA LEU A 38 3.91 -16.21 5.10
C LEU A 38 2.40 -16.31 4.95
N VAL A 39 1.79 -17.43 5.35
CA VAL A 39 0.33 -17.62 5.29
C VAL A 39 -0.38 -16.67 6.26
N ILE A 40 0.09 -16.56 7.51
CA ILE A 40 -0.53 -15.69 8.52
C ILE A 40 -0.45 -14.21 8.14
N CYS A 41 0.64 -13.76 7.48
CA CYS A 41 0.78 -12.38 7.07
C CYS A 41 -0.18 -11.96 5.94
N ASN A 42 -0.75 -12.90 5.19
CA ASN A 42 -1.55 -12.60 4.01
C ASN A 42 -2.99 -12.13 4.34
N ASP A 43 -3.51 -12.47 5.52
CA ASP A 43 -4.90 -12.16 5.91
C ASP A 43 -5.07 -10.76 6.54
N ASN A 44 -3.99 -10.03 6.78
CA ASN A 44 -4.02 -8.69 7.37
C ASN A 44 -4.13 -7.58 6.32
N THR A 45 -5.03 -7.71 5.35
CA THR A 45 -5.39 -6.58 4.48
C THR A 45 -6.23 -5.59 5.29
N LEU A 46 -5.56 -4.70 6.01
CA LEU A 46 -6.21 -3.62 6.74
C LEU A 46 -6.97 -2.72 5.76
N ILE A 47 -8.29 -2.61 5.91
CA ILE A 47 -9.12 -1.75 5.08
C ILE A 47 -8.92 -0.30 5.54
N TYR A 48 -8.14 0.46 4.79
CA TYR A 48 -7.91 1.88 5.06
C TYR A 48 -9.01 2.78 4.47
N LYS A 49 -9.32 3.86 5.19
CA LYS A 49 -10.07 5.02 4.67
C LYS A 49 -9.05 6.05 4.19
N ILE A 50 -9.07 6.35 2.90
CA ILE A 50 -8.08 7.20 2.24
C ILE A 50 -8.81 8.36 1.57
N LEU A 51 -8.40 9.59 1.90
CA LEU A 51 -8.88 10.81 1.28
C LEU A 51 -7.71 11.50 0.55
N ILE A 52 -7.86 11.76 -0.74
CA ILE A 52 -6.86 12.47 -1.54
C ILE A 52 -7.44 13.79 -2.05
N TYR A 53 -6.66 14.85 -1.88
CA TYR A 53 -6.90 16.15 -2.49
C TYR A 53 -6.20 16.21 -3.86
N SER A 54 -6.96 16.39 -4.94
CA SER A 54 -6.42 16.51 -6.29
C SER A 54 -7.11 17.65 -7.04
N PRO A 55 -6.48 18.82 -7.17
CA PRO A 55 -7.06 19.92 -7.92
C PRO A 55 -7.09 19.60 -9.42
N CYS A 56 -8.22 19.91 -10.07
CA CYS A 56 -8.38 19.75 -11.52
C CYS A 56 -7.63 20.83 -12.30
N VAL A 57 -6.29 20.75 -12.30
CA VAL A 57 -5.41 21.65 -13.05
C VAL A 57 -5.22 21.16 -14.49
N THR A 58 -4.96 19.87 -14.65
CA THR A 58 -4.76 19.19 -15.94
C THR A 58 -5.45 17.82 -15.95
N THR A 59 -5.84 17.33 -17.14
CA THR A 59 -6.48 16.02 -17.32
C THR A 59 -5.59 14.86 -16.86
N VAL A 60 -4.27 14.98 -17.03
CA VAL A 60 -3.31 13.90 -16.74
C VAL A 60 -3.13 13.69 -15.23
N ASN A 61 -3.02 14.77 -14.44
CA ASN A 61 -2.86 14.67 -12.98
C ASN A 61 -4.07 13.99 -12.34
N VAL A 62 -5.26 14.43 -12.73
CA VAL A 62 -6.52 13.89 -12.20
C VAL A 62 -6.68 12.43 -12.59
N ASN A 63 -6.42 12.07 -13.85
CA ASN A 63 -6.52 10.69 -14.32
C ASN A 63 -5.56 9.75 -13.57
N TYR A 64 -4.31 10.18 -13.33
CA TYR A 64 -3.34 9.36 -12.62
C TYR A 64 -3.78 9.02 -11.20
N LEU A 65 -4.18 10.02 -10.41
CA LEU A 65 -4.60 9.84 -9.02
C LEU A 65 -5.90 9.04 -8.91
N VAL A 66 -6.80 9.23 -9.86
CA VAL A 66 -8.05 8.49 -9.93
C VAL A 66 -7.82 7.02 -10.30
N CYS A 67 -6.92 6.71 -11.23
CA CYS A 67 -6.57 5.33 -11.56
C CYS A 67 -5.97 4.60 -10.35
N ILE A 68 -5.13 5.26 -9.55
CA ILE A 68 -4.64 4.70 -8.28
C ILE A 68 -5.82 4.44 -7.34
N GLY A 69 -6.76 5.37 -7.27
CA GLY A 69 -7.99 5.22 -6.50
C GLY A 69 -8.79 3.98 -6.85
N ASP A 70 -9.02 3.76 -8.15
CA ASP A 70 -9.77 2.60 -8.64
C ASP A 70 -9.08 1.27 -8.25
N GLU A 71 -7.75 1.19 -8.29
CA GLU A 71 -7.01 0.01 -7.80
C GLU A 71 -7.11 -0.17 -6.28
N LEU A 72 -7.08 0.91 -5.50
CA LEU A 72 -7.25 0.85 -4.05
C LEU A 72 -8.68 0.43 -3.66
N VAL A 73 -9.69 0.85 -4.41
CA VAL A 73 -11.08 0.39 -4.22
C VAL A 73 -11.21 -1.10 -4.54
N LYS A 74 -10.56 -1.60 -5.61
CA LYS A 74 -10.52 -3.04 -5.93
C LYS A 74 -9.86 -3.86 -4.82
N ALA A 75 -8.83 -3.31 -4.18
CA ALA A 75 -8.19 -3.92 -3.01
C ALA A 75 -9.06 -3.88 -1.74
N GLY A 76 -10.27 -3.30 -1.80
CA GLY A 76 -11.22 -3.25 -0.69
C GLY A 76 -11.10 -2.01 0.20
N HIS A 77 -10.24 -1.04 -0.14
CA HIS A 77 -10.09 0.20 0.61
C HIS A 77 -11.20 1.20 0.29
N ASN A 78 -11.55 2.04 1.27
CA ASN A 78 -12.49 3.14 1.05
C ASN A 78 -11.71 4.38 0.60
N PHE A 79 -11.78 4.68 -0.69
CA PHE A 79 -11.02 5.75 -1.30
C PHE A 79 -11.95 6.86 -1.80
N VAL A 80 -11.68 8.09 -1.36
CA VAL A 80 -12.40 9.30 -1.75
C VAL A 80 -11.41 10.31 -2.33
N VAL A 81 -11.72 10.86 -3.49
CA VAL A 81 -10.95 11.99 -4.06
C VAL A 81 -11.80 13.24 -3.99
N TYR A 82 -11.21 14.28 -3.41
CA TYR A 82 -11.76 15.62 -3.41
C TYR A 82 -11.11 16.43 -4.54
N LEU A 83 -11.95 16.93 -5.44
CA LEU A 83 -11.56 17.56 -6.70
C LEU A 83 -12.11 18.99 -6.76
N PRO A 84 -11.32 20.00 -6.35
CA PRO A 84 -11.69 21.39 -6.59
C PRO A 84 -11.57 21.71 -8.08
N ASN A 85 -12.60 22.35 -8.61
CA ASN A 85 -12.68 22.73 -10.01
C ASN A 85 -11.89 24.01 -10.27
N VAL A 86 -10.60 23.85 -10.62
CA VAL A 86 -9.67 24.94 -10.90
C VAL A 86 -9.65 25.32 -12.39
N ASN A 87 -9.95 24.37 -13.28
CA ASN A 87 -10.01 24.60 -14.73
C ASN A 87 -11.31 24.01 -15.33
N PRO A 88 -12.24 24.85 -15.81
CA PRO A 88 -13.54 24.39 -16.33
C PRO A 88 -13.45 23.58 -17.63
N ASN A 89 -12.30 23.58 -18.31
CA ASN A 89 -12.09 22.82 -19.55
C ASN A 89 -11.78 21.33 -19.29
N VAL A 90 -11.43 20.97 -18.05
CA VAL A 90 -11.18 19.58 -17.65
C VAL A 90 -12.50 18.94 -17.21
N LYS A 91 -13.20 18.31 -18.16
CA LYS A 91 -14.52 17.69 -17.92
C LYS A 91 -14.46 16.24 -17.45
N THR A 92 -13.31 15.59 -17.58
CA THR A 92 -13.16 14.15 -17.36
C THR A 92 -12.46 13.87 -16.06
N ASN A 93 -13.19 13.22 -15.16
CA ASN A 93 -12.72 12.78 -13.86
C ASN A 93 -12.10 11.38 -13.92
N GLY A 94 -12.06 10.71 -15.08
CA GLY A 94 -11.41 9.41 -15.32
C GLY A 94 -11.95 8.18 -14.56
N SER A 95 -12.65 8.41 -13.44
CA SER A 95 -13.00 7.41 -12.42
C SER A 95 -14.13 6.53 -12.88
N LYS A 96 -14.00 5.22 -12.64
CA LYS A 96 -15.12 4.28 -12.76
C LYS A 96 -15.60 3.78 -11.40
N LEU A 97 -14.77 3.83 -10.35
CA LEU A 97 -15.04 3.19 -9.06
C LEU A 97 -14.84 4.13 -7.86
N ALA A 98 -13.88 5.06 -7.90
CA ALA A 98 -13.60 5.98 -6.80
C ALA A 98 -14.72 7.03 -6.58
N LYS A 99 -15.07 7.29 -5.30
CA LYS A 99 -16.04 8.33 -4.92
C LYS A 99 -15.41 9.71 -5.08
N LEU A 100 -16.07 10.59 -5.84
CA LEU A 100 -15.58 11.93 -6.14
C LEU A 100 -16.43 12.99 -5.45
N ILE A 101 -15.78 13.96 -4.80
CA ILE A 101 -16.42 15.17 -4.26
C ILE A 101 -15.92 16.34 -5.10
N ASN A 102 -16.79 16.89 -5.95
CA ASN A 102 -16.47 18.05 -6.79
C ASN A 102 -16.94 19.33 -6.10
N GLU A 103 -16.07 20.33 -6.00
CA GLU A 103 -16.49 21.67 -5.57
C GLU A 103 -17.01 22.53 -6.72
N LYS A 104 -17.98 23.40 -6.41
CA LYS A 104 -18.45 24.44 -7.32
C LYS A 104 -17.30 25.45 -7.54
N PRO A 105 -17.06 25.89 -8.78
CA PRO A 105 -15.98 26.83 -9.06
C PRO A 105 -16.24 28.13 -8.30
N ASN A 106 -15.36 28.45 -7.34
CA ASN A 106 -15.43 29.68 -6.55
C ASN A 106 -14.21 30.59 -6.78
N LEU A 107 -13.40 30.29 -7.81
CA LEU A 107 -12.34 31.17 -8.26
C LEU A 107 -12.82 31.97 -9.46
N SER A 108 -12.68 33.30 -9.37
CA SER A 108 -12.75 34.21 -10.50
C SER A 108 -11.93 33.68 -11.68
N PRO A 109 -12.29 33.97 -12.94
CA PRO A 109 -11.63 33.38 -14.10
C PRO A 109 -10.13 33.73 -14.08
N VAL A 110 -9.28 32.76 -13.72
CA VAL A 110 -7.86 33.02 -13.46
C VAL A 110 -7.08 33.07 -14.77
N THR A 111 -6.41 34.21 -14.95
CA THR A 111 -5.35 34.47 -15.92
C THR A 111 -4.11 33.62 -15.62
N SER A 112 -3.72 32.78 -16.60
CA SER A 112 -2.44 32.06 -16.67
C SER A 112 -2.17 30.96 -15.62
N ILE A 113 -1.72 29.81 -16.11
CA ILE A 113 -1.44 28.56 -15.36
C ILE A 113 -0.44 28.77 -14.20
N GLU A 114 0.51 29.69 -14.35
CA GLU A 114 1.51 29.98 -13.31
C GLU A 114 0.90 30.59 -12.03
N HIS A 115 -0.15 31.41 -12.18
CA HIS A 115 -0.86 31.99 -11.05
C HIS A 115 -1.64 30.94 -10.25
N ILE A 116 -2.08 29.87 -10.92
CA ILE A 116 -2.76 28.73 -10.31
C ILE A 116 -1.78 27.93 -9.43
N PHE A 117 -0.55 27.68 -9.90
CA PHE A 117 0.43 26.92 -9.11
C PHE A 117 0.87 27.66 -7.85
N HIS A 118 1.09 28.98 -7.94
CA HIS A 118 1.36 29.80 -6.77
C HIS A 118 0.18 29.80 -5.81
N ASN A 119 -1.06 29.93 -6.32
CA ASN A 119 -2.27 29.89 -5.49
C ASN A 119 -2.55 28.52 -4.87
N VAL A 120 -2.20 27.40 -5.52
CA VAL A 120 -2.34 26.05 -4.94
C VAL A 120 -1.29 25.82 -3.85
N SER A 121 -0.07 26.31 -4.06
CA SER A 121 0.98 26.25 -3.03
C SER A 121 0.75 27.23 -1.88
N SER A 122 0.03 28.34 -2.13
CA SER A 122 -0.37 29.34 -1.15
C SER A 122 -1.81 29.19 -0.70
N MET A 123 -2.51 28.12 -1.09
CA MET A 123 -3.87 27.84 -0.65
C MET A 123 -3.73 27.52 0.83
N GLU A 124 -3.86 28.56 1.66
CA GLU A 124 -4.03 28.44 3.09
C GLU A 124 -5.18 27.46 3.28
N THR A 125 -4.79 26.21 3.58
CA THR A 125 -5.57 25.12 4.10
C THR A 125 -7.01 25.53 4.36
N TYR A 126 -7.90 25.35 3.37
CA TYR A 126 -9.27 25.02 3.72
C TYR A 126 -9.13 23.90 4.73
N SER A 127 -9.53 24.19 5.95
CA SER A 127 -9.11 23.42 7.11
C SER A 127 -9.43 21.98 6.82
N PHE A 128 -8.39 21.16 6.63
CA PHE A 128 -8.48 19.73 6.33
C PHE A 128 -9.52 19.02 7.22
N TRP A 129 -9.70 19.56 8.42
CA TRP A 129 -10.69 19.18 9.42
C TRP A 129 -12.16 19.44 9.06
N GLU A 130 -12.50 20.46 8.26
CA GLU A 130 -13.88 20.70 7.83
C GLU A 130 -14.34 19.68 6.78
N ILE A 131 -13.44 19.23 5.92
CA ILE A 131 -13.73 18.19 4.91
C ILE A 131 -14.00 16.83 5.60
N LEU A 132 -13.29 16.54 6.69
CA LEU A 132 -13.49 15.31 7.48
C LEU A 132 -14.78 15.30 8.31
N LYS A 133 -15.35 16.46 8.66
CA LYS A 133 -16.60 16.55 9.46
C LYS A 133 -17.87 16.19 8.67
N VAL A 134 -17.79 16.15 7.34
CA VAL A 134 -18.96 15.93 6.46
C VAL A 134 -19.22 14.43 6.19
N ASN A 135 -18.40 13.51 6.71
CA ASN A 135 -18.54 12.06 6.54
C ASN A 135 -18.78 11.31 7.86
#